data_AF-A0A943Y926-F1
#
_entry.id   AF-A0A943Y926-F1
#
_cell.length_a   1.000
_cell.length_b   1.000
_cell.length_c   1.000
_cell.angle_alpha   90.00
_cell.angle_beta   90.00
_cell.angle_gamma   90.00
#
_symmetry.space_group_name_H-M   'P 1'
#
loop_
_entity.id
_entity.type
_entity.pdbx_description
1 polymer ?
#
loop_
_entity_poly.entity_id
_entity_poly.type
_entity_poly.pdbx_seq_one_letter_code
_entity_poly.pdbx_strand_id
1 'polypeptide(L)'
;MEKNTSNYKFLNAKDRAAERKRSSSVMDTDRYHYKTAPHVQTGKRKRDSDGFFTPYAMFRPYSGTGLLCAIFGETPARKTSDLRVTQDMLAKEAYEHEIELLMCQAKAYELQFHKRFCAEDRAEECYAKAVAAGKHPDAPKLTAEDTKQTILDAVTWRFDWIQQNKRKCYRFAEILIDAKEHRLVTDREENFVDLFVRNAALMPEPNRKLIDCMYEVAWYSIYMFKYGLDGQKVPAPWYDTKENDSGKGRVND
;
A
#
# COMPACT_ATOMS: atom_id res chain seq x y z
N MET A 1 -56.77 18.57 29.40
CA MET A 1 -56.79 18.56 27.93
C MET A 1 -55.80 17.50 27.49
N GLU A 2 -56.26 16.25 27.38
CA GLU A 2 -56.78 15.62 26.14
C GLU A 2 -55.67 15.16 25.19
N LYS A 3 -55.61 13.84 24.99
CA LYS A 3 -54.87 13.15 23.95
C LYS A 3 -55.43 13.56 22.58
N ASN A 4 -54.56 13.75 21.59
CA ASN A 4 -54.90 13.33 20.24
C ASN A 4 -53.68 12.76 19.49
N THR A 5 -53.70 11.44 19.40
CA THR A 5 -52.98 10.60 18.45
C THR A 5 -53.38 10.96 17.02
N SER A 6 -52.40 11.10 16.11
CA SER A 6 -52.65 11.05 14.68
C SER A 6 -51.50 10.35 13.94
N ASN A 7 -51.67 9.02 13.83
CA ASN A 7 -51.47 8.20 12.63
C ASN A 7 -50.39 8.62 11.60
N TYR A 8 -49.21 8.02 11.68
CA TYR A 8 -48.44 7.74 10.47
C TYR A 8 -48.98 6.47 9.82
N LYS A 9 -49.84 6.65 8.80
CA LYS A 9 -50.33 5.56 7.95
C LYS A 9 -49.17 5.05 7.08
N PHE A 10 -48.74 3.81 7.27
CA PHE A 10 -47.89 3.13 6.29
C PHE A 10 -48.63 3.03 4.95
N LEU A 11 -47.93 3.32 3.85
CA LEU A 11 -48.44 3.16 2.49
C LEU A 11 -48.91 1.71 2.25
N ASN A 12 -50.07 1.56 1.60
CA ASN A 12 -50.66 0.26 1.32
C ASN A 12 -49.81 -0.51 0.28
N ALA A 13 -50.00 -1.82 0.19
CA ALA A 13 -49.16 -2.70 -0.65
C ALA A 13 -49.23 -2.40 -2.16
N LYS A 14 -50.34 -1.84 -2.66
CA LYS A 14 -50.44 -1.39 -4.06
C LYS A 14 -49.64 -0.12 -4.30
N ASP A 15 -49.59 0.79 -3.34
CA ASP A 15 -48.80 2.02 -3.43
C ASP A 15 -47.29 1.70 -3.37
N ARG A 16 -46.87 0.76 -2.51
CA ARG A 16 -45.49 0.21 -2.50
C ARG A 16 -45.07 -0.44 -3.82
N ALA A 17 -46.01 -1.08 -4.52
CA ALA A 17 -45.74 -1.71 -5.82
C ALA A 17 -45.68 -0.68 -6.96
N ALA A 18 -46.48 0.39 -6.89
CA ALA A 18 -46.42 1.50 -7.83
C ALA A 18 -45.12 2.30 -7.69
N GLU A 19 -44.62 2.45 -6.46
CA GLU A 19 -43.36 3.14 -6.16
C GLU A 19 -42.15 2.33 -6.65
N ARG A 20 -42.17 0.99 -6.51
CA ARG A 20 -41.16 0.10 -7.13
C ARG A 20 -41.16 0.14 -8.65
N LYS A 21 -42.29 0.42 -9.30
CA LYS A 21 -42.38 0.57 -10.76
C LYS A 21 -41.99 1.97 -11.24
N ARG A 22 -42.17 3.02 -10.43
CA ARG A 22 -41.65 4.38 -10.71
C ARG A 22 -40.16 4.54 -10.36
N SER A 23 -39.62 3.75 -9.43
CA SER A 23 -38.18 3.70 -9.15
C SER A 23 -37.40 2.82 -10.13
N SER A 24 -38.09 2.16 -11.07
CA SER A 24 -37.51 1.33 -12.13
C SER A 24 -37.18 2.11 -13.40
N SER A 25 -37.39 3.43 -13.42
CA SER A 25 -36.88 4.30 -14.49
C SER A 25 -35.79 5.21 -13.93
N VAL A 26 -34.55 4.75 -14.06
CA VAL A 26 -33.35 5.58 -14.29
C VAL A 26 -33.26 6.83 -13.41
N MET A 27 -32.74 6.68 -12.19
CA MET A 27 -32.03 7.77 -11.50
C MET A 27 -30.91 7.18 -10.63
N ASP A 28 -29.73 7.24 -11.23
CA ASP A 28 -28.49 7.73 -10.62
C ASP A 28 -27.80 6.87 -9.56
N THR A 29 -27.47 5.62 -9.93
CA THR A 29 -26.35 4.87 -9.32
C THR A 29 -24.97 5.46 -9.64
N ASP A 30 -24.91 6.62 -10.32
CA ASP A 30 -23.65 7.29 -10.70
C ASP A 30 -23.09 8.23 -9.63
N ARG A 31 -23.71 8.33 -8.44
CA ARG A 31 -23.29 9.34 -7.46
C ARG A 31 -22.25 8.97 -6.43
N TYR A 32 -21.97 7.68 -6.17
CA TYR A 32 -20.80 7.27 -5.37
C TYR A 32 -20.30 5.87 -5.78
N HIS A 33 -19.76 5.75 -6.99
CA HIS A 33 -18.71 4.77 -7.23
C HIS A 33 -17.38 5.43 -6.90
N TYR A 34 -16.72 5.01 -5.81
CA TYR A 34 -15.29 5.26 -5.72
C TYR A 34 -14.66 4.68 -6.97
N LYS A 35 -13.92 5.50 -7.72
CA LYS A 35 -13.01 4.99 -8.74
C LYS A 35 -12.13 3.99 -8.01
N THR A 36 -12.39 2.69 -8.17
CA THR A 36 -11.30 1.71 -8.15
C THR A 36 -10.29 2.33 -9.10
N ALA A 37 -9.16 2.80 -8.56
CA ALA A 37 -8.07 3.27 -9.39
C ALA A 37 -7.97 2.25 -10.53
N PRO A 38 -8.05 2.67 -11.81
CA PRO A 38 -7.99 1.73 -12.93
C PRO A 38 -6.86 0.78 -12.57
N HIS A 39 -7.21 -0.51 -12.44
CA HIS A 39 -6.27 -1.58 -12.14
C HIS A 39 -5.05 -1.25 -12.97
N VAL A 40 -3.91 -0.94 -12.32
CA VAL A 40 -2.73 -0.37 -12.99
C VAL A 40 -2.62 -1.08 -14.33
N GLN A 41 -3.01 -0.41 -15.41
CA GLN A 41 -3.02 -1.04 -16.72
C GLN A 41 -1.58 -1.04 -17.22
N THR A 42 -0.74 -1.81 -16.54
CA THR A 42 0.45 -2.39 -17.12
C THR A 42 -0.06 -3.67 -17.75
N GLY A 43 -0.17 -3.70 -19.09
CA GLY A 43 -0.84 -4.76 -19.86
C GLY A 43 -0.59 -6.17 -19.31
N LYS A 44 -1.63 -7.01 -19.30
CA LYS A 44 -1.67 -8.36 -18.69
C LYS A 44 -0.26 -8.98 -18.68
N ARG A 45 0.44 -8.92 -17.53
CA ARG A 45 1.75 -9.57 -17.38
C ARG A 45 1.54 -11.03 -17.81
N LYS A 46 2.27 -11.48 -18.83
CA LYS A 46 2.14 -12.85 -19.33
C LYS A 46 2.41 -13.79 -18.17
N ARG A 47 1.52 -14.76 -17.98
CA ARG A 47 1.71 -15.84 -17.02
C ARG A 47 2.07 -17.12 -17.76
N ASP A 48 2.88 -17.95 -17.15
CA ASP A 48 3.13 -19.30 -17.65
C ASP A 48 1.93 -20.24 -17.38
N SER A 49 2.08 -21.51 -17.73
CA SER A 49 1.04 -22.53 -17.55
C SER A 49 0.63 -22.73 -16.10
N ASP A 50 1.53 -22.50 -15.16
CA ASP A 50 1.32 -22.69 -13.73
C ASP A 50 0.84 -21.39 -13.06
N GLY A 51 0.66 -20.32 -13.85
CA GLY A 51 0.13 -19.04 -13.38
C GLY A 51 1.20 -18.12 -12.78
N PHE A 52 2.49 -18.44 -12.82
CA PHE A 52 3.55 -17.53 -12.39
C PHE A 52 3.78 -16.43 -13.42
N PHE A 53 4.28 -15.28 -12.96
CA PHE A 53 4.65 -14.21 -13.89
C PHE A 53 5.82 -14.68 -14.76
N THR A 54 5.65 -14.59 -16.07
CA THR A 54 6.78 -14.69 -16.99
C THR A 54 7.70 -13.51 -16.72
N PRO A 55 9.00 -13.74 -16.46
CA PRO A 55 9.94 -12.66 -16.20
C PRO A 55 9.92 -11.63 -17.34
N TYR A 56 9.94 -10.35 -16.96
CA TYR A 56 10.10 -9.25 -17.90
C TYR A 56 11.35 -9.47 -18.75
N ALA A 57 11.37 -8.91 -19.96
CA ALA A 57 12.50 -9.07 -20.88
C ALA A 57 13.85 -8.69 -20.22
N MET A 58 13.84 -7.72 -19.30
CA MET A 58 15.01 -7.27 -18.52
C MET A 58 15.62 -8.36 -17.61
N PHE A 59 14.83 -9.33 -17.15
CA PHE A 59 15.30 -10.42 -16.29
C PHE A 59 15.75 -11.65 -17.08
N ARG A 60 15.54 -11.67 -18.40
CA ARG A 60 16.02 -12.77 -19.23
C ARG A 60 17.53 -12.63 -19.44
N PRO A 61 18.32 -13.69 -19.25
CA PRO A 61 19.72 -13.66 -19.62
C PRO A 61 19.86 -13.21 -21.08
N TYR A 62 20.86 -12.37 -21.33
CA TYR A 62 21.19 -11.98 -22.70
C TYR A 62 21.52 -13.22 -23.52
N SER A 63 20.69 -13.50 -24.54
CA SER A 63 20.81 -14.69 -25.39
C SER A 63 21.42 -14.39 -26.76
N GLY A 64 21.91 -13.15 -26.98
CA GLY A 64 22.60 -12.78 -28.21
C GLY A 64 24.06 -13.24 -28.21
N THR A 65 24.72 -13.18 -29.37
CA THR A 65 26.15 -13.43 -29.48
C THR A 65 26.94 -12.19 -29.05
N GLY A 66 27.89 -12.35 -28.12
CA GLY A 66 28.77 -11.27 -27.64
C GLY A 66 28.46 -10.79 -26.23
N LEU A 67 29.06 -9.66 -25.84
CA LEU A 67 28.83 -9.03 -24.53
C LEU A 67 27.56 -8.17 -24.55
N LEU A 68 26.85 -8.05 -23.42
CA LEU A 68 25.69 -7.17 -23.29
C LEU A 68 26.01 -5.71 -23.68
N CYS A 69 27.22 -5.23 -23.42
CA CYS A 69 27.64 -3.89 -23.82
C CYS A 69 27.79 -3.71 -25.35
N ALA A 70 27.82 -4.79 -26.12
CA ALA A 70 27.91 -4.76 -27.58
C ALA A 70 26.55 -4.48 -28.24
N ILE A 71 25.43 -4.66 -27.53
CA ILE A 71 24.09 -4.28 -28.01
C ILE A 71 23.67 -2.86 -27.60
N PHE A 72 24.44 -2.22 -26.72
CA PHE A 72 24.24 -0.81 -26.36
C PHE A 72 24.91 0.10 -27.39
N GLY A 73 24.73 1.41 -27.24
CA GLY A 73 25.12 2.36 -28.29
C GLY A 73 26.59 2.27 -28.72
N GLU A 74 26.90 2.88 -29.86
CA GLU A 74 28.15 2.60 -30.59
C GLU A 74 29.42 3.09 -29.87
N THR A 75 29.30 4.11 -29.02
CA THR A 75 30.43 4.73 -28.30
C THR A 75 30.57 4.22 -26.86
N PRO A 76 31.78 4.16 -26.28
CA PRO A 76 31.98 3.77 -24.88
C PRO A 76 31.17 4.60 -23.89
N ALA A 77 31.05 5.91 -24.14
CA ALA A 77 30.24 6.82 -23.33
C ALA A 77 28.75 6.42 -23.36
N ARG A 78 28.22 6.09 -24.55
CA ARG A 78 26.84 5.67 -24.69
C ARG A 78 26.58 4.31 -24.05
N LYS A 79 27.48 3.32 -24.22
CA LYS A 79 27.41 2.02 -23.55
C LYS A 79 27.33 2.15 -22.03
N THR A 80 28.17 3.02 -21.47
CA THR A 80 28.17 3.29 -20.02
C THR A 80 26.87 3.93 -19.57
N SER A 81 26.32 4.87 -20.36
CA SER A 81 25.02 5.48 -20.08
C SER A 81 23.88 4.46 -20.11
N ASP A 82 23.83 3.61 -21.13
CA ASP A 82 22.77 2.60 -21.28
C ASP A 82 22.84 1.54 -20.14
N LEU A 83 24.06 1.17 -19.72
CA LEU A 83 24.27 0.32 -18.54
C LEU A 83 23.74 0.95 -17.26
N ARG A 84 24.04 2.24 -17.01
CA ARG A 84 23.54 2.97 -15.84
C ARG A 84 22.02 3.06 -15.82
N VAL A 85 21.40 3.33 -16.96
CA VAL A 85 19.93 3.34 -17.08
C VAL A 85 19.35 1.97 -16.77
N THR A 86 19.98 0.90 -17.26
CA THR A 86 19.54 -0.48 -16.97
C THR A 86 19.65 -0.82 -15.48
N GLN A 87 20.74 -0.42 -14.81
CA GLN A 87 20.92 -0.59 -13.37
C GLN A 87 19.88 0.19 -12.55
N ASP A 88 19.60 1.43 -12.95
CA ASP A 88 18.58 2.26 -12.29
C ASP A 88 17.16 1.67 -12.44
N MET A 89 16.83 1.14 -13.63
CA MET A 89 15.57 0.41 -13.82
C MET A 89 15.50 -0.83 -12.92
N LEU A 90 16.59 -1.59 -12.80
CA LEU A 90 16.64 -2.77 -11.95
C LEU A 90 16.41 -2.42 -10.47
N ALA A 91 17.02 -1.34 -9.97
CA ALA A 91 16.81 -0.86 -8.61
C ALA A 91 15.34 -0.48 -8.35
N LYS A 92 14.68 0.16 -9.32
CA LYS A 92 13.26 0.52 -9.24
C LYS A 92 12.35 -0.71 -9.27
N GLU A 93 12.64 -1.70 -10.10
CA GLU A 93 11.89 -2.96 -10.14
C GLU A 93 12.05 -3.76 -8.85
N ALA A 94 13.27 -3.84 -8.29
CA ALA A 94 13.50 -4.48 -7.01
C ALA A 94 12.73 -3.79 -5.87
N TYR A 95 12.76 -2.45 -5.83
CA TYR A 95 11.97 -1.67 -4.90
C TYR A 95 10.46 -1.92 -5.05
N GLU A 96 9.93 -1.88 -6.28
CA GLU A 96 8.52 -2.14 -6.54
C GLU A 96 8.12 -3.56 -6.11
N HIS A 97 9.00 -4.56 -6.26
CA HIS A 97 8.72 -5.91 -5.79
C HIS A 97 8.58 -6.02 -4.27
N GLU A 98 9.46 -5.35 -3.53
CA GLU A 98 9.38 -5.29 -2.06
C GLU A 98 8.14 -4.51 -1.59
N ILE A 99 7.74 -3.46 -2.32
CA ILE A 99 6.48 -2.76 -2.09
C ILE A 99 5.27 -3.66 -2.38
N GLU A 100 5.30 -4.44 -3.46
CA GLU A 100 4.30 -5.46 -3.77
C GLU A 100 4.20 -6.51 -2.64
N LEU A 101 5.34 -6.90 -2.03
CA LEU A 101 5.36 -7.81 -0.89
C LEU A 101 4.69 -7.19 0.35
N LEU A 102 4.98 -5.93 0.65
CA LEU A 102 4.33 -5.17 1.74
C LEU A 102 2.80 -5.06 1.52
N MET A 103 2.38 -4.88 0.28
CA MET A 103 0.97 -4.91 -0.11
C MET A 103 0.35 -6.30 0.04
N CYS A 104 1.06 -7.37 -0.32
CA CYS A 104 0.62 -8.74 -0.09
C CYS A 104 0.40 -9.04 1.40
N GLN A 105 1.26 -8.51 2.28
CA GLN A 105 1.07 -8.63 3.72
C GLN A 105 -0.22 -7.94 4.18
N ALA A 106 -0.50 -6.72 3.69
CA ALA A 106 -1.78 -6.05 3.94
C ALA A 106 -2.97 -6.90 3.46
N LYS A 107 -2.86 -7.53 2.28
CA LYS A 107 -3.92 -8.42 1.76
C LYS A 107 -4.11 -9.65 2.64
N ALA A 108 -3.02 -10.23 3.12
CA ALA A 108 -3.06 -11.39 4.00
C ALA A 108 -3.80 -11.07 5.31
N TYR A 109 -3.59 -9.89 5.89
CA TYR A 109 -4.36 -9.42 7.05
C TYR A 109 -5.85 -9.29 6.75
N GLU A 110 -6.22 -8.70 5.60
CA GLU A 110 -7.61 -8.63 5.14
C GLU A 110 -8.27 -10.01 5.09
N LEU A 111 -7.59 -10.98 4.48
CA LEU A 111 -8.07 -12.35 4.36
C LEU A 111 -8.25 -13.03 5.71
N GLN A 112 -7.39 -12.74 6.69
CA GLN A 112 -7.55 -13.25 8.06
C GLN A 112 -8.82 -12.69 8.72
N PHE A 113 -9.12 -11.41 8.54
CA PHE A 113 -10.37 -10.82 9.03
C PHE A 113 -11.60 -11.43 8.36
N HIS A 114 -11.59 -11.60 7.03
CA HIS A 114 -12.70 -12.26 6.34
C HIS A 114 -12.91 -13.70 6.81
N LYS A 115 -11.83 -14.48 7.00
CA LYS A 115 -11.94 -15.84 7.56
C LYS A 115 -12.59 -15.85 8.94
N ARG A 116 -12.27 -14.86 9.77
CA ARG A 116 -12.89 -14.68 11.09
C ARG A 116 -14.37 -14.32 10.98
N PHE A 117 -14.73 -13.34 10.15
CA PHE A 117 -16.12 -12.94 9.95
C PHE A 117 -16.97 -14.11 9.43
N CYS A 118 -16.48 -14.87 8.45
CA CYS A 118 -17.16 -16.09 7.99
C CYS A 118 -17.26 -17.19 9.05
N ALA A 119 -16.41 -17.21 10.08
CA ALA A 119 -16.54 -18.13 11.20
C ALA A 119 -17.59 -17.65 12.20
N GLU A 120 -17.68 -16.35 12.43
CA GLU A 120 -18.70 -15.69 13.24
C GLU A 120 -20.10 -15.91 12.63
N ASP A 121 -20.26 -15.67 11.32
CA ASP A 121 -21.53 -15.87 10.60
C ASP A 121 -22.00 -17.35 10.70
N ARG A 122 -21.06 -18.30 10.54
CA ARG A 122 -21.37 -19.74 10.72
C ARG A 122 -21.78 -20.08 12.16
N ALA A 123 -21.15 -19.45 13.16
CA ALA A 123 -21.50 -19.67 14.55
C ALA A 123 -22.92 -19.13 14.85
N GLU A 124 -23.28 -17.99 14.27
CA GLU A 124 -24.64 -17.42 14.34
C GLU A 124 -25.68 -18.34 13.69
N GLU A 125 -25.41 -18.88 12.50
CA GLU A 125 -26.29 -19.86 11.85
C GLU A 125 -26.50 -21.12 12.70
N CYS A 126 -25.43 -21.65 13.30
CA CYS A 126 -25.49 -22.81 14.18
C CYS A 126 -26.32 -22.53 15.46
N TYR A 127 -26.11 -21.36 16.06
CA TYR A 127 -26.89 -20.90 17.21
C TYR A 127 -28.39 -20.80 16.87
N ALA A 128 -28.73 -20.15 15.76
CA ALA A 128 -30.12 -20.01 15.31
C ALA A 128 -30.81 -21.37 15.09
N LYS A 129 -30.11 -22.33 14.47
CA LYS A 129 -30.61 -23.71 14.28
C LYS A 129 -30.85 -24.44 15.60
N ALA A 130 -29.94 -24.29 16.57
CA ALA A 130 -30.07 -24.94 17.87
C ALA A 130 -31.23 -24.34 18.69
N VAL A 131 -31.40 -23.03 18.66
CA VAL A 131 -32.55 -22.34 19.27
C VAL A 131 -33.87 -22.79 18.64
N ALA A 132 -33.93 -22.88 17.30
CA ALA A 132 -35.10 -23.39 16.59
C ALA A 132 -35.44 -24.85 16.94
N ALA A 133 -34.43 -25.65 17.31
CA ALA A 133 -34.60 -27.02 17.80
C ALA A 133 -34.92 -27.12 19.30
N GLY A 134 -35.22 -26.00 19.98
CA GLY A 134 -35.57 -25.96 21.41
C GLY A 134 -34.37 -26.13 22.35
N LYS A 135 -33.13 -26.00 21.85
CA LYS A 135 -31.93 -25.99 22.69
C LYS A 135 -31.62 -24.56 23.15
N HIS A 136 -30.91 -24.44 24.27
CA HIS A 136 -30.44 -23.16 24.82
C HIS A 136 -28.91 -23.11 24.85
N PRO A 137 -28.22 -23.04 23.69
CA PRO A 137 -26.77 -22.85 23.65
C PRO A 137 -26.39 -21.41 24.04
N ASP A 138 -25.11 -21.21 24.38
CA ASP A 138 -24.57 -19.86 24.58
C ASP A 138 -24.53 -19.09 23.24
N ALA A 139 -24.85 -17.79 23.30
CA ALA A 139 -24.80 -16.92 22.14
C ALA A 139 -23.35 -16.72 21.64
N PRO A 140 -23.10 -16.81 20.32
CA PRO A 140 -21.76 -16.60 19.77
C PRO A 140 -21.36 -15.12 19.93
N LYS A 141 -20.07 -14.88 20.17
CA LYS A 141 -19.52 -13.53 20.19
C LYS A 141 -19.28 -13.06 18.76
N LEU A 142 -20.08 -12.09 18.32
CA LEU A 142 -20.00 -11.52 16.98
C LEU A 142 -19.27 -10.17 17.02
N THR A 143 -18.46 -9.89 16.01
CA THR A 143 -17.91 -8.55 15.79
C THR A 143 -19.02 -7.65 15.27
N ALA A 144 -19.19 -6.47 15.87
CA ALA A 144 -20.17 -5.49 15.41
C ALA A 144 -19.88 -5.04 13.97
N GLU A 145 -20.91 -4.84 13.16
CA GLU A 145 -20.77 -4.53 11.73
C GLU A 145 -19.93 -3.27 11.49
N ASP A 146 -20.14 -2.24 12.31
CA ASP A 146 -19.39 -0.98 12.29
C ASP A 146 -17.89 -1.21 12.51
N THR A 147 -17.55 -2.19 13.37
CA THR A 147 -16.17 -2.59 13.65
C THR A 147 -15.59 -3.38 12.48
N LYS A 148 -16.37 -4.26 11.83
CA LYS A 148 -15.96 -4.97 10.62
C LYS A 148 -15.61 -3.95 9.51
N GLN A 149 -16.48 -2.97 9.29
CA GLN A 149 -16.25 -1.92 8.29
C GLN A 149 -15.00 -1.08 8.60
N THR A 150 -14.84 -0.65 9.86
CA THR A 150 -13.65 0.12 10.29
C THR A 150 -12.34 -0.64 10.02
N ILE A 151 -12.32 -1.96 10.24
CA ILE A 151 -11.16 -2.81 9.95
C ILE A 151 -10.87 -2.84 8.45
N LEU A 152 -11.89 -3.03 7.61
CA LEU A 152 -11.74 -3.09 6.16
C LEU A 152 -11.32 -1.73 5.56
N ASP A 153 -11.85 -0.64 6.09
CA ASP A 153 -11.47 0.72 5.70
C ASP A 153 -10.00 0.99 6.04
N ALA A 154 -9.52 0.55 7.22
CA ALA A 154 -8.12 0.69 7.62
C ALA A 154 -7.16 -0.10 6.70
N VAL A 155 -7.56 -1.31 6.27
CA VAL A 155 -6.78 -2.09 5.30
C VAL A 155 -6.72 -1.38 3.96
N THR A 156 -7.88 -0.96 3.43
CA THR A 156 -7.98 -0.24 2.15
C THR A 156 -7.16 1.04 2.16
N TRP A 157 -7.28 1.81 3.23
CA TRP A 157 -6.50 3.02 3.44
C TRP A 157 -4.99 2.74 3.40
N ARG A 158 -4.52 1.65 4.02
CA ARG A 158 -3.09 1.27 4.01
C ARG A 158 -2.59 0.98 2.60
N PHE A 159 -3.39 0.30 1.77
CA PHE A 159 -3.05 0.05 0.36
C PHE A 159 -2.89 1.36 -0.42
N ASP A 160 -3.88 2.24 -0.32
CA ASP A 160 -3.86 3.52 -1.01
C ASP A 160 -2.69 4.38 -0.55
N TRP A 161 -2.40 4.36 0.74
CA TRP A 161 -1.30 5.11 1.33
C TRP A 161 0.06 4.66 0.80
N ILE A 162 0.30 3.34 0.72
CA ILE A 162 1.54 2.78 0.14
C ILE A 162 1.68 3.25 -1.31
N GLN A 163 0.63 3.11 -2.11
CA GLN A 163 0.67 3.47 -3.53
C GLN A 163 0.94 4.97 -3.75
N GLN A 164 0.35 5.84 -2.92
CA GLN A 164 0.55 7.28 -3.01
C GLN A 164 1.97 7.74 -2.59
N ASN A 165 2.63 7.00 -1.69
CA ASN A 165 3.89 7.43 -1.08
C ASN A 165 5.12 6.69 -1.59
N LYS A 166 4.98 5.52 -2.23
CA LYS A 166 6.13 4.70 -2.67
C LYS A 166 7.13 5.47 -3.55
N ARG A 167 6.64 6.31 -4.47
CA ARG A 167 7.51 7.10 -5.37
C ARG A 167 8.27 8.20 -4.61
N LYS A 168 7.63 8.82 -3.63
CA LYS A 168 8.24 9.87 -2.81
C LYS A 168 9.33 9.28 -1.93
N CYS A 169 9.10 8.10 -1.34
CA CYS A 169 10.08 7.40 -0.52
C CYS A 169 11.31 6.99 -1.34
N TYR A 170 11.10 6.45 -2.55
CA TYR A 170 12.21 6.14 -3.45
C TYR A 170 13.03 7.38 -3.82
N ARG A 171 12.34 8.47 -4.20
CA ARG A 171 13.00 9.72 -4.55
C ARG A 171 13.76 10.34 -3.37
N PHE A 172 13.20 10.24 -2.16
CA PHE A 172 13.86 10.70 -0.95
C PHE A 172 15.17 9.95 -0.70
N ALA A 173 15.15 8.60 -0.77
CA ALA A 173 16.35 7.78 -0.65
C ALA A 173 17.37 8.11 -1.75
N GLU A 174 16.92 8.26 -3.00
CA GLU A 174 17.78 8.60 -4.13
C GLU A 174 18.52 9.92 -3.93
N ILE A 175 17.82 10.98 -3.50
CA ILE A 175 18.44 12.29 -3.24
C ILE A 175 19.50 12.18 -2.14
N LEU A 176 19.21 11.50 -1.04
CA LEU A 176 20.15 11.37 0.07
C LEU A 176 21.39 10.56 -0.31
N ILE A 177 21.22 9.51 -1.11
CA ILE A 177 22.34 8.70 -1.59
C ILE A 177 23.16 9.49 -2.61
N ASP A 178 22.53 10.15 -3.58
CA ASP A 178 23.23 10.97 -4.57
C ASP A 178 24.00 12.12 -3.87
N ALA A 179 23.43 12.74 -2.84
CA ALA A 179 24.10 13.73 -1.99
C ALA A 179 25.36 13.16 -1.33
N LYS A 180 25.27 11.94 -0.80
CA LYS A 180 26.37 11.28 -0.09
C LYS A 180 27.48 10.80 -1.01
N GLU A 181 27.13 10.16 -2.12
CA GLU A 181 28.08 9.54 -3.05
C GLU A 181 28.69 10.54 -4.04
N HIS A 182 27.96 11.60 -4.39
CA HIS A 182 28.37 12.55 -5.42
C HIS A 182 28.57 13.98 -4.93
N ARG A 183 28.17 14.30 -3.67
CA ARG A 183 28.19 15.67 -3.11
C ARG A 183 27.42 16.68 -3.97
N LEU A 184 26.35 16.21 -4.62
CA LEU A 184 25.49 17.02 -5.48
C LEU A 184 24.08 17.00 -4.92
N VAL A 185 23.59 18.17 -4.51
CA VAL A 185 22.17 18.41 -4.21
C VAL A 185 21.82 19.77 -4.78
N THR A 186 20.67 19.86 -5.45
CA THR A 186 20.12 21.12 -5.93
C THR A 186 19.18 21.73 -4.87
N ASP A 187 19.00 23.06 -4.87
CA ASP A 187 18.06 23.74 -3.95
C ASP A 187 16.64 23.14 -3.99
N ARG A 188 16.21 22.62 -5.15
CA ARG A 188 14.90 21.94 -5.30
C ARG A 188 14.85 20.61 -4.55
N GLU A 189 15.96 19.88 -4.52
CA GLU A 189 16.09 18.60 -3.84
C GLU A 189 16.18 18.81 -2.32
N GLU A 190 16.89 19.84 -1.86
CA GLU A 190 16.89 20.24 -0.44
C GLU A 190 15.48 20.59 0.05
N ASN A 191 14.75 21.42 -0.71
CA ASN A 191 13.37 21.77 -0.39
C ASN A 191 12.45 20.53 -0.35
N PHE A 192 12.67 19.54 -1.21
CA PHE A 192 11.91 18.29 -1.20
C PHE A 192 12.20 17.46 0.05
N VAL A 193 13.48 17.31 0.42
CA VAL A 193 13.92 16.58 1.62
C VAL A 193 13.31 17.21 2.86
N ASP A 194 13.41 18.53 3.02
CA ASP A 194 12.84 19.26 4.15
C ASP A 194 11.33 19.07 4.26
N LEU A 195 10.61 19.19 3.14
CA LEU A 195 9.16 19.01 3.12
C LEU A 195 8.77 17.56 3.43
N PHE A 196 9.54 16.58 2.93
CA PHE A 196 9.30 15.17 3.21
C PHE A 196 9.46 14.86 4.70
N VAL A 197 10.57 15.31 5.31
CA VAL A 197 10.85 15.12 6.75
C VAL A 197 9.80 15.80 7.62
N ARG A 198 9.45 17.07 7.33
CA ARG A 198 8.41 17.80 8.06
C ARG A 198 7.07 17.08 7.99
N ASN A 199 6.67 16.64 6.79
CA ASN A 199 5.42 15.91 6.62
C ASN A 199 5.44 14.58 7.40
N ALA A 200 6.54 13.82 7.34
CA ALA A 200 6.66 12.55 8.06
C ALA A 200 6.62 12.74 9.58
N ALA A 201 7.20 13.83 10.11
CA ALA A 201 7.17 14.16 11.53
C ALA A 201 5.76 14.49 12.05
N LEU A 202 4.88 15.01 11.19
CA LEU A 202 3.49 15.32 11.53
C LEU A 202 2.56 14.10 11.41
N MET A 203 3.05 12.96 10.92
CA MET A 203 2.22 11.77 10.74
C MET A 203 2.02 11.00 12.04
N PRO A 204 0.85 10.34 12.20
CA PRO A 204 0.65 9.35 13.24
C PRO A 204 1.74 8.25 13.19
N GLU A 205 2.11 7.71 14.34
CA GLU A 205 3.19 6.72 14.46
C GLU A 205 3.02 5.50 13.52
N PRO A 206 1.82 4.91 13.33
CA PRO A 206 1.65 3.81 12.39
C PRO A 206 2.01 4.18 10.93
N ASN A 207 1.71 5.42 10.54
CA ASN A 207 1.94 5.92 9.19
C ASN A 207 3.43 6.22 8.99
N ARG A 208 4.07 6.79 10.01
CA ARG A 208 5.52 7.03 10.01
C ARG A 208 6.29 5.70 9.89
N LYS A 209 5.93 4.68 10.66
CA LYS A 209 6.54 3.33 10.56
C LYS A 209 6.43 2.75 9.15
N LEU A 210 5.31 2.98 8.47
CA LEU A 210 5.14 2.51 7.09
C LEU A 210 6.03 3.28 6.11
N ILE A 211 6.18 4.60 6.29
CA ILE A 211 7.13 5.40 5.52
C ILE A 211 8.56 4.95 5.77
N ASP A 212 8.94 4.73 7.02
CA ASP A 212 10.28 4.26 7.39
C ASP A 212 10.59 2.95 6.67
N CYS A 213 9.66 1.99 6.71
CA CYS A 213 9.80 0.72 6.00
C CYS A 213 9.99 0.90 4.48
N MET A 214 9.16 1.73 3.83
CA MET A 214 9.32 1.99 2.38
C MET A 214 10.62 2.72 2.07
N TYR A 215 11.05 3.64 2.93
CA TYR A 215 12.31 4.36 2.79
C TYR A 215 13.52 3.40 2.91
N GLU A 216 13.54 2.54 3.92
CA GLU A 216 14.61 1.55 4.10
C GLU A 216 14.71 0.64 2.88
N VAL A 217 13.57 0.08 2.42
CA VAL A 217 13.53 -0.76 1.24
C VAL A 217 14.09 -0.03 0.01
N ALA A 218 13.75 1.26 -0.18
CA ALA A 218 14.33 2.06 -1.25
C ALA A 218 15.84 2.23 -1.09
N TRP A 219 16.30 2.55 0.12
CA TRP A 219 17.71 2.73 0.43
C TRP A 219 18.54 1.48 0.10
N TYR A 220 18.10 0.32 0.58
CA TYR A 220 18.75 -0.96 0.30
C TYR A 220 18.71 -1.30 -1.20
N SER A 221 17.56 -1.12 -1.86
CA SER A 221 17.41 -1.40 -3.30
C SER A 221 18.35 -0.55 -4.15
N ILE A 222 18.46 0.75 -3.85
CA ILE A 222 19.35 1.66 -4.57
C ILE A 222 20.81 1.24 -4.37
N TYR A 223 21.25 1.03 -3.13
CA TYR A 223 22.65 0.67 -2.89
C TYR A 223 23.04 -0.69 -3.50
N MET A 224 22.16 -1.69 -3.40
CA MET A 224 22.45 -3.02 -3.96
C MET A 224 22.48 -3.01 -5.49
N PHE A 225 21.47 -2.40 -6.14
CA PHE A 225 21.29 -2.58 -7.59
C PHE A 225 21.82 -1.41 -8.43
N LYS A 226 21.73 -0.14 -7.95
CA LYS A 226 22.29 1.03 -8.65
C LYS A 226 23.79 1.16 -8.39
N TYR A 227 24.22 0.94 -7.15
CA TYR A 227 25.64 1.07 -6.75
C TYR A 227 26.40 -0.26 -6.67
N GLY A 228 25.72 -1.40 -6.84
CA GLY A 228 26.37 -2.71 -6.90
C GLY A 228 26.97 -3.17 -5.57
N LEU A 229 26.46 -2.69 -4.44
CA LEU A 229 26.92 -3.13 -3.13
C LEU A 229 26.34 -4.50 -2.76
N ASP A 230 27.16 -5.29 -2.08
CA ASP A 230 26.67 -6.48 -1.38
C ASP A 230 25.75 -6.05 -0.22
N GLY A 231 24.71 -6.84 0.08
CA GLY A 231 23.72 -6.54 1.11
C GLY A 231 24.35 -6.30 2.49
N GLN A 232 25.45 -6.99 2.79
CA GLN A 232 26.20 -6.81 4.05
C GLN A 232 27.02 -5.51 4.10
N LYS A 233 27.20 -4.84 2.97
CA LYS A 233 28.01 -3.62 2.82
C LYS A 233 27.16 -2.37 2.62
N VAL A 234 25.83 -2.51 2.62
CA VAL A 234 24.94 -1.36 2.51
C VAL A 234 25.09 -0.49 3.76
N PRO A 235 25.38 0.81 3.63
CA PRO A 235 25.43 1.72 4.76
C PRO A 235 24.08 1.78 5.49
N ALA A 236 24.10 2.05 6.80
CA ALA A 236 22.87 2.30 7.55
C ALA A 236 22.04 3.42 6.90
N PRO A 237 20.70 3.30 6.85
CA PRO A 237 19.82 4.37 6.41
C PRO A 237 20.07 5.66 7.18
N TRP A 238 19.84 6.79 6.51
CA TRP A 238 20.02 8.10 7.11
C TRP A 238 18.86 8.41 8.06
N TYR A 239 19.10 8.17 9.34
CA TYR A 239 18.25 8.58 10.45
C TYR A 239 19.02 9.58 11.32
N ASP A 240 18.34 10.61 11.80
CA ASP A 240 18.87 11.42 12.89
C ASP A 240 19.03 10.51 14.12
N THR A 241 20.23 10.52 14.70
CA THR A 241 20.36 10.07 16.09
C THR A 241 19.64 11.12 16.92
N LYS A 242 18.60 10.71 17.66
CA LYS A 242 18.14 11.54 18.77
C LYS A 242 19.35 11.72 19.68
N GLU A 243 20.02 12.86 19.62
CA GLU A 243 20.94 13.24 20.67
C GLU A 243 20.18 13.09 21.98
N ASN A 244 20.79 12.37 22.92
CA ASN A 244 20.24 12.20 24.25
C ASN A 244 20.05 13.60 24.85
N ASP A 245 18.81 14.07 24.85
CA ASP A 245 18.33 15.16 25.68
C ASP A 245 18.24 14.68 27.16
N SER A 246 19.26 13.94 27.61
CA SER A 246 19.54 13.71 29.01
C SER A 246 20.05 15.04 29.55
N GLY A 247 19.12 15.81 30.12
CA GLY A 247 19.39 17.07 30.78
C GLY A 247 20.64 16.99 31.64
N LYS A 248 21.74 17.54 31.14
CA LYS A 248 22.79 18.06 32.01
C LYS A 248 22.24 19.34 32.60
N GLY A 249 21.53 19.18 33.72
CA GLY A 249 21.34 20.26 34.67
C GLY A 249 22.69 20.93 34.87
N ARG A 250 22.74 22.24 34.62
CA ARG A 250 23.79 23.08 35.18
C ARG A 250 23.70 22.96 36.69
N VAL A 251 24.58 22.14 37.25
CA VAL A 251 25.13 22.35 38.58
C VAL A 251 26.62 22.46 38.34
N ASN A 252 27.16 23.62 38.66
CA ASN A 252 28.48 23.80 39.25
C ASN A 252 28.56 25.28 39.67
N ASP A 253 28.49 25.45 40.99
CA ASP A 253 29.40 26.23 41.85
C ASP A 253 30.08 27.47 41.25
#